data_AF-A0AAU8BNB7-F1
#
_entry.id   AF-A0AAU8BNB7-F1
#
_cell.length_a   1.000
_cell.length_b   1.000
_cell.length_c   1.000
_cell.angle_alpha   90.00
_cell.angle_beta   90.00
_cell.angle_gamma   90.00
#
_symmetry.space_group_name_H-M   'P 1'
#
loop_
_entity.id
_entity.type
_entity.pdbx_description
1 polymer ?
#
loop_
_entity_poly.entity_id
_entity_poly.type
_entity_poly.pdbx_seq_one_letter_code
_entity_poly.pdbx_strand_id
1 'polypeptide(L)'
;MNNNNTHLTLEMIDGAIAKVESANHVSLEGLKTLLSLQPEQTVEMFGAMRALESIDDRYKQLMTKYPQLLDNAQHVLETSILLG
;
A
#
# COMPACT_ATOMS: atom_id res chain seq x y z
N MET A 1 9.36 -10.73 26.17
CA MET A 1 8.24 -10.24 25.34
C MET A 1 8.71 -10.22 23.90
N ASN A 2 8.48 -11.31 23.16
CA ASN A 2 8.78 -11.37 21.72
C ASN A 2 7.59 -10.78 20.97
N ASN A 3 7.60 -9.45 20.78
CA ASN A 3 6.67 -8.80 19.87
C ASN A 3 7.22 -8.89 18.43
N ASN A 4 7.36 -10.11 17.91
CA ASN A 4 7.56 -10.33 16.46
C ASN A 4 6.19 -10.39 15.76
N ASN A 5 5.29 -9.46 16.10
CA ASN A 5 4.03 -9.31 15.40
C ASN A 5 4.24 -8.29 14.28
N THR A 6 4.10 -8.80 13.07
CA THR A 6 3.93 -8.16 11.76
C THR A 6 3.01 -6.93 11.77
N HIS A 7 3.37 -5.87 12.49
CA HIS A 7 2.72 -4.57 12.39
C HIS A 7 3.31 -3.85 11.18
N LEU A 8 2.50 -3.72 10.13
CA LEU A 8 2.82 -2.86 9.02
C LEU A 8 2.94 -1.42 9.54
N THR A 9 4.12 -0.81 9.46
CA THR A 9 4.33 0.57 9.91
C THR A 9 4.30 1.53 8.74
N LEU A 10 3.98 2.79 9.01
CA LEU A 10 4.00 3.87 8.01
C LEU A 10 5.36 3.97 7.31
N GLU A 11 6.45 3.80 8.05
CA GLU A 11 7.81 3.81 7.49
C GLU A 11 8.04 2.68 6.48
N MET A 12 7.47 1.48 6.71
CA MET A 12 7.57 0.40 5.74
C MET A 12 6.79 0.75 4.47
N ILE A 13 5.58 1.29 4.62
CA ILE A 13 4.75 1.71 3.49
C ILE A 13 5.42 2.83 2.70
N ASP A 14 5.92 3.87 3.37
CA ASP A 14 6.65 4.97 2.77
C ASP A 14 7.89 4.48 2.01
N GLY A 15 8.67 3.59 2.62
CA GLY A 15 9.82 2.96 1.98
C GLY A 15 9.45 2.10 0.76
N ALA A 16 8.32 1.40 0.81
CA ALA A 16 7.82 0.62 -0.32
C ALA A 16 7.29 1.51 -1.45
N ILE A 17 6.60 2.61 -1.12
CA ILE A 17 6.16 3.62 -2.10
C ILE A 17 7.39 4.22 -2.78
N ALA A 18 8.38 4.70 -2.02
CA ALA A 18 9.60 5.29 -2.57
C ALA A 18 10.37 4.32 -3.47
N LYS A 19 10.37 3.01 -3.15
CA LYS A 19 10.93 1.97 -4.01
C LYS A 19 10.17 1.82 -5.33
N VAL A 20 8.84 1.79 -5.30
CA VAL A 20 8.02 1.70 -6.52
C VAL A 20 8.20 2.95 -7.38
N GLU A 21 8.24 4.13 -6.76
CA GLU A 21 8.52 5.40 -7.45
C GLU A 21 9.88 5.37 -8.15
N SER A 22 10.93 4.95 -7.43
CA SER A 22 12.28 4.86 -7.98
C SER A 22 12.43 3.76 -9.02
N ALA A 23 11.73 2.62 -8.87
CA ALA A 23 11.83 1.49 -9.79
C ALA A 23 11.07 1.75 -11.10
N ASN A 24 9.89 2.36 -11.02
CA ASN A 24 9.05 2.62 -12.17
C ASN A 24 9.20 4.04 -12.74
N HIS A 25 10.03 4.90 -12.12
CA HIS A 25 10.16 6.32 -12.47
C HIS A 25 8.80 7.06 -12.48
N VAL A 26 7.94 6.74 -11.50
CA VAL A 26 6.59 7.33 -11.35
C VAL A 26 6.49 8.11 -10.04
N SER A 27 5.56 9.06 -9.98
CA SER A 27 5.28 9.84 -8.77
C SER A 27 3.99 9.32 -8.13
N LEU A 28 4.12 8.67 -6.97
CA LEU A 28 2.99 8.16 -6.18
C LEU A 28 2.52 9.20 -5.16
N GLU A 29 2.39 10.44 -5.61
CA GLU A 29 1.95 11.56 -4.77
C GLU A 29 0.57 11.32 -4.17
N GLY A 30 -0.33 10.66 -4.90
CA GLY A 30 -1.64 10.26 -4.38
C GLY A 30 -1.55 9.35 -3.15
N LEU A 31 -0.62 8.39 -3.17
CA LEU A 31 -0.37 7.45 -2.07
C LEU A 31 0.35 8.13 -0.90
N LYS A 32 1.34 8.98 -1.16
CA LYS A 32 2.03 9.78 -0.13
C LYS A 32 1.11 10.81 0.54
N THR A 33 0.20 11.38 -0.23
CA THR A 33 -0.84 12.29 0.27
C THR A 33 -1.81 11.54 1.17
N LEU A 34 -2.23 10.33 0.77
CA LEU A 34 -3.05 9.46 1.61
C LEU A 34 -2.32 9.02 2.89
N LEU A 35 -1.03 8.67 2.80
CA LEU A 35 -0.21 8.34 3.96
C LEU A 35 -0.11 9.52 4.94
N SER A 36 -0.01 10.75 4.43
CA SER A 36 0.11 11.97 5.23
C SER A 36 -1.22 12.44 5.81
N LEU A 37 -2.32 12.32 5.05
CA LEU A 37 -3.66 12.75 5.48
C LEU A 37 -4.37 11.70 6.32
N GLN A 38 -4.19 10.42 5.99
CA GLN A 38 -4.88 9.27 6.58
C GLN A 38 -3.92 8.09 6.76
N PRO A 39 -2.92 8.23 7.65
CA PRO A 39 -1.92 7.20 7.91
C PRO A 39 -2.55 5.88 8.38
N GLU A 40 -3.53 5.95 9.29
CA GLU A 40 -4.21 4.77 9.84
C GLU A 40 -4.94 3.97 8.76
N GLN A 41 -5.70 4.64 7.89
CA GLN A 41 -6.39 3.98 6.78
C GLN A 41 -5.42 3.36 5.79
N THR A 42 -4.27 4.00 5.55
CA THR A 42 -3.25 3.48 4.64
C THR A 42 -2.62 2.21 5.20
N VAL A 43 -2.29 2.20 6.49
CA VAL A 43 -1.79 1.00 7.19
C VAL A 43 -2.82 -0.12 7.18
N GLU A 44 -4.08 0.18 7.48
CA GLU A 44 -5.16 -0.80 7.41
C GLU A 44 -5.37 -1.34 6.00
N MET A 45 -5.31 -0.48 4.97
CA MET A 45 -5.43 -0.88 3.58
C MET A 45 -4.35 -1.87 3.17
N PHE A 46 -3.09 -1.52 3.40
CA PHE A 46 -1.97 -2.40 3.04
C PHE A 46 -1.95 -3.65 3.93
N GLY A 47 -2.37 -3.57 5.19
CA GLY A 47 -2.55 -4.72 6.06
C GLY A 47 -3.62 -5.68 5.54
N ALA A 48 -4.77 -5.14 5.10
CA ALA A 48 -5.84 -5.92 4.49
C ALA A 48 -5.43 -6.52 3.14
N MET A 49 -4.74 -5.75 2.30
CA MET A 49 -4.21 -6.24 1.01
C MET A 49 -3.14 -7.31 1.20
N ARG A 50 -2.28 -7.18 2.21
CA ARG A 50 -1.29 -8.20 2.55
C ARG A 50 -1.93 -9.51 3.01
N ALA A 51 -3.07 -9.44 3.70
CA ALA A 51 -3.83 -10.62 4.12
C ALA A 51 -4.50 -11.35 2.92
N LEU A 52 -4.62 -10.69 1.77
CA LEU A 52 -5.14 -11.29 0.55
C LEU A 52 -4.00 -11.95 -0.23
N GLU A 53 -4.14 -13.23 -0.55
CA GLU A 53 -3.14 -13.99 -1.31
C GLU A 53 -3.23 -13.70 -2.82
N SER A 54 -4.42 -13.32 -3.31
CA SER A 54 -4.69 -13.05 -4.73
C SER A 54 -4.56 -11.57 -5.08
N ILE A 55 -3.85 -11.28 -6.17
CA ILE A 55 -3.74 -9.92 -6.73
C ILE A 55 -5.11 -9.39 -7.16
N ASP A 56 -5.98 -10.24 -7.73
CA ASP A 56 -7.35 -9.88 -8.10
C ASP A 56 -8.18 -9.39 -6.89
N ASP A 57 -8.06 -10.06 -5.74
CA ASP A 57 -8.77 -9.64 -4.52
C ASP A 57 -8.23 -8.31 -3.99
N ARG A 58 -6.90 -8.11 -4.02
CA ARG A 58 -6.28 -6.82 -3.68
C ARG A 58 -6.78 -5.69 -4.59
N TYR A 59 -6.87 -5.96 -5.90
CA TYR A 59 -7.37 -5.01 -6.88
C TYR A 59 -8.86 -4.70 -6.67
N LYS A 60 -9.70 -5.71 -6.41
CA LYS A 60 -11.11 -5.49 -6.05
C LYS A 60 -11.25 -4.64 -4.80
N GLN A 61 -10.42 -4.88 -3.79
CA GLN A 61 -10.41 -4.10 -2.55
C GLN A 61 -10.03 -2.64 -2.81
N LEU A 62 -9.04 -2.40 -3.66
CA LEU A 62 -8.68 -1.07 -4.13
C LEU A 62 -9.85 -0.41 -4.87
N MET A 63 -10.47 -1.12 -5.83
CA MET A 63 -11.60 -0.62 -6.61
C MET A 63 -12.79 -0.22 -5.73
N THR A 64 -13.10 -1.02 -4.71
CA THR A 64 -14.28 -0.79 -3.87
C THR A 64 -14.03 0.20 -2.74
N LYS A 65 -12.84 0.21 -2.14
CA LYS A 65 -12.56 1.05 -0.96
C LYS A 65 -11.72 2.29 -1.26
N TYR A 66 -10.88 2.24 -2.28
CA TYR A 66 -9.95 3.32 -2.62
C TYR A 66 -9.98 3.62 -4.13
N PRO A 67 -11.15 3.96 -4.70
CA PRO A 67 -11.28 4.21 -6.13
C PRO A 67 -10.39 5.39 -6.60
N GLN A 68 -10.07 6.33 -5.71
CA GLN A 68 -9.12 7.42 -5.97
C GLN A 68 -7.68 6.96 -6.25
N LEU A 69 -7.33 5.75 -5.83
CA LEU A 69 -6.04 5.14 -6.07
C LEU A 69 -6.04 4.24 -7.31
N LEU A 70 -7.18 4.11 -8.02
CA LEU A 70 -7.26 3.25 -9.20
C LEU A 70 -6.36 3.68 -10.35
N ASP A 71 -6.17 5.00 -10.51
CA ASP A 71 -5.20 5.56 -11.46
C ASP A 71 -3.77 5.04 -11.19
N ASN A 72 -3.46 4.72 -9.94
CA ASN A 72 -2.16 4.19 -9.51
C ASN A 72 -2.26 2.73 -9.04
N ALA A 73 -3.30 2.00 -9.45
CA ALA A 73 -3.60 0.69 -8.90
C ALA A 73 -2.45 -0.31 -9.04
N GLN A 74 -1.77 -0.29 -10.18
CA GLN A 74 -0.60 -1.12 -10.43
C GLN A 74 0.48 -0.87 -9.35
N HIS A 75 0.78 0.39 -9.11
CA HIS A 75 1.80 0.78 -8.14
C HIS A 75 1.40 0.49 -6.70
N VAL A 76 0.12 0.66 -6.37
CA VAL A 76 -0.41 0.29 -5.04
C VAL A 76 -0.29 -1.23 -4.83
N LEU A 77 -0.57 -2.04 -5.86
CA LEU A 77 -0.39 -3.47 -5.81
C LEU A 77 1.10 -3.85 -5.69
N GLU A 78 1.99 -3.21 -6.43
CA GLU A 78 3.44 -3.40 -6.33
C GLU A 78 3.96 -3.06 -4.92
N THR A 79 3.52 -1.93 -4.36
CA THR A 79 3.82 -1.55 -2.97
C THR A 79 3.31 -2.60 -2.00
N SER A 80 2.09 -3.10 -2.19
CA SER A 80 1.50 -4.16 -1.36
C SER A 80 2.28 -5.48 -1.44
N ILE A 81 2.83 -5.82 -2.61
CA ILE A 81 3.67 -7.00 -2.83
C ILE A 81 5.03 -6.81 -2.15
N LEU A 82 5.63 -5.63 -2.24
CA LEU A 82 6.90 -5.30 -1.56
C LEU A 82 6.79 -5.32 -0.03
N LEU A 83 5.60 -5.08 0.49
CA LEU A 83 5.28 -5.10 1.92
C LEU A 83 4.88 -6.47 2.47
N GLY A 84 4.62 -7.45 1.58
CA GLY A 84 4.20 -8.81 1.90
C GLY A 84 5.33 -9.64 2.48
#